data_AF-A0A345SW29-F1
#
_entry.id   AF-A0A345SW29-F1
#
_cell.length_a   1.000
_cell.length_b   1.000
_cell.length_c   1.000
_cell.angle_alpha   90.00
_cell.angle_beta   90.00
_cell.angle_gamma   90.00
#
_symmetry.space_group_name_H-M   'P 1'
#
loop_
_entity.id
_entity.type
_entity.pdbx_description
1 polymer ?
#
loop_
_entity_poly.entity_id
_entity_poly.type
_entity_poly.pdbx_seq_one_letter_code
_entity_poly.pdbx_strand_id
1 'polypeptide(L)'
;MGESMADGFRVEADELAQVSKELREATGSMGGAMHALDSTSPQVTGHRMLDMACAGFADNWKYGLKQLNETLHAINEGLDVTVKAYRESDEAIRRTMTGQVA
;
A
#
# COMPACT_ATOMS: atom_id res chain seq x y z
N MET A 1 -23.02 -18.13 -11.49
CA MET A 1 -22.88 -16.84 -10.81
C MET A 1 -21.60 -16.23 -11.34
N GLY A 2 -21.70 -15.26 -12.26
CA GLY A 2 -20.52 -14.55 -12.75
C GLY A 2 -20.39 -13.28 -11.93
N GLU A 3 -19.31 -13.16 -11.14
CA GLU A 3 -18.97 -11.87 -10.54
C GLU A 3 -18.76 -10.84 -11.65
N SER A 4 -19.32 -9.65 -11.49
CA SER A 4 -19.08 -8.56 -12.43
C SER A 4 -17.60 -8.17 -12.36
N MET A 5 -16.99 -7.84 -13.49
CA MET A 5 -15.60 -7.35 -13.53
C MET A 5 -15.37 -6.15 -12.60
N ALA A 6 -16.39 -5.30 -12.41
CA ALA A 6 -16.35 -4.20 -11.43
C ALA A 6 -16.34 -4.67 -9.97
N ASP A 7 -16.92 -5.83 -9.65
CA ASP A 7 -16.83 -6.43 -8.32
C ASP A 7 -15.46 -7.07 -8.10
N GLY A 8 -14.88 -7.72 -9.12
CA GLY A 8 -13.52 -8.27 -9.07
C GLY A 8 -12.47 -7.20 -8.74
N PHE A 9 -12.48 -6.08 -9.48
CA PHE A 9 -11.56 -4.97 -9.21
C PHE A 9 -11.75 -4.32 -7.84
N ARG A 10 -12.98 -4.32 -7.29
CA ARG A 10 -13.24 -3.82 -5.94
C ARG A 10 -12.59 -4.71 -4.88
N VAL A 11 -12.70 -6.03 -5.02
CA VAL A 11 -12.04 -6.98 -4.12
C VAL A 11 -10.52 -6.79 -4.17
N GLU A 12 -9.94 -6.66 -5.37
CA GLU A 12 -8.50 -6.42 -5.53
C GLU A 12 -8.04 -5.11 -4.86
N ALA A 13 -8.83 -4.04 -4.95
CA ALA A 13 -8.54 -2.77 -4.28
C ALA A 13 -8.61 -2.90 -2.74
N ASP A 14 -9.57 -3.64 -2.21
CA ASP A 14 -9.70 -3.90 -0.78
C ASP A 14 -8.51 -4.73 -0.25
N GLU A 15 -8.07 -5.75 -1.00
CA GLU A 15 -6.90 -6.58 -0.66
C GLU A 15 -5.61 -5.75 -0.64
N LEU A 16 -5.40 -4.88 -1.63
CA LEU A 16 -4.23 -4.00 -1.68
C LEU A 16 -4.24 -2.94 -0.56
N ALA A 17 -5.41 -2.44 -0.18
CA ALA A 17 -5.57 -1.56 0.98
C ALA A 17 -5.16 -2.27 2.28
N GLN A 18 -5.52 -3.55 2.44
CA GLN A 18 -5.13 -4.37 3.57
C GLN A 18 -3.60 -4.59 3.60
N VAL A 19 -2.99 -4.93 2.46
CA VAL A 19 -1.53 -5.06 2.34
C VAL A 19 -0.81 -3.76 2.70
N SER A 20 -1.32 -2.60 2.25
CA SER A 20 -0.77 -1.28 2.62
C SER A 20 -0.78 -1.05 4.13
N LYS A 21 -1.86 -1.45 4.80
CA LYS A 21 -1.98 -1.34 6.26
C LYS A 21 -0.98 -2.23 6.99
N GLU A 22 -0.87 -3.50 6.60
CA GLU A 22 0.07 -4.46 7.21
C GLU A 22 1.52 -4.02 7.05
N LEU A 23 1.88 -3.46 5.90
CA LEU A 23 3.21 -2.92 5.65
C LEU A 23 3.55 -1.72 6.54
N ARG A 24 2.58 -0.82 6.78
CA ARG A 24 2.77 0.28 7.74
C ARG A 24 2.99 -0.23 9.15
N GLU A 25 2.21 -1.22 9.59
CA GLU A 25 2.36 -1.84 10.91
C GLU A 25 3.73 -2.52 11.05
N ALA A 26 4.16 -3.28 10.05
CA ALA A 26 5.47 -3.92 10.01
C ALA A 26 6.62 -2.89 10.12
N THR A 27 6.48 -1.72 9.49
CA THR A 27 7.50 -0.66 9.60
C THR A 27 7.46 0.07 10.93
N GLY A 28 6.28 0.29 11.51
CA GLY A 28 6.19 0.80 12.87
C GLY A 28 6.90 -0.14 13.86
N SER A 29 6.65 -1.44 13.73
CA SER A 29 7.29 -2.49 14.54
C SER A 29 8.81 -2.54 14.33
N MET A 30 9.28 -2.56 13.07
CA MET A 30 10.71 -2.57 12.77
C MET A 30 11.40 -1.27 13.22
N GLY A 31 10.78 -0.11 13.02
CA GLY A 31 11.28 1.17 13.53
C GLY A 31 11.42 1.17 15.05
N GLY A 32 10.45 0.60 15.77
CA GLY A 32 10.50 0.39 17.21
C GLY A 32 11.62 -0.55 17.63
N ALA A 33 11.78 -1.68 16.94
CA ALA A 33 12.84 -2.65 17.19
C ALA A 33 14.23 -2.07 16.92
N MET A 34 14.39 -1.26 15.87
CA MET A 34 15.65 -0.57 15.56
C MET A 34 15.98 0.52 16.56
N HIS A 35 14.98 1.27 17.03
CA HIS A 35 15.18 2.24 18.11
C HIS A 35 15.50 1.56 19.45
N ALA A 36 14.87 0.42 19.73
CA ALA A 36 15.24 -0.43 20.87
C ALA A 36 16.68 -0.92 20.75
N LEU A 37 17.11 -1.37 19.56
CA LEU A 37 18.49 -1.77 19.27
C LEU A 37 19.49 -0.61 19.41
N ASP A 38 19.13 0.61 19.01
CA ASP A 38 19.95 1.82 19.18
C ASP A 38 20.05 2.24 20.65
N SER A 39 18.94 2.19 21.39
CA SER A 39 18.89 2.51 22.83
C SER A 39 19.50 1.43 23.73
N THR A 40 19.54 0.17 23.26
CA THR A 40 20.34 -0.90 23.87
C THR A 40 21.73 -1.02 23.26
N SER A 41 22.04 -0.23 22.22
CA SER A 41 23.38 -0.20 21.62
C SER A 41 24.33 0.35 22.67
N PRO A 42 25.42 -0.36 22.96
CA PRO A 42 26.17 -0.06 24.14
C PRO A 42 26.97 1.19 23.85
N GLN A 43 26.89 2.14 24.76
CA GLN A 43 28.03 2.99 25.12
C GLN A 43 29.26 2.14 25.57
N VAL A 44 29.40 0.84 25.20
CA VAL A 44 30.22 -0.22 25.81
C VAL A 44 31.03 -1.07 24.80
N THR A 45 30.82 -1.02 23.46
CA THR A 45 31.66 -1.80 22.49
C THR A 45 32.60 -0.98 21.60
N GLY A 46 32.38 0.33 21.47
CA GLY A 46 33.31 1.23 20.76
C GLY A 46 33.29 1.16 19.22
N HIS A 47 32.28 0.57 18.59
CA HIS A 47 32.25 0.35 17.14
C HIS A 47 31.30 1.31 16.41
N ARG A 48 31.70 2.59 16.26
CA ARG A 48 30.94 3.63 15.51
C ARG A 48 30.42 3.18 14.14
N MET A 49 31.12 2.25 13.49
CA MET A 49 30.74 1.71 12.19
C MET A 49 29.42 0.91 12.26
N LEU A 50 29.18 0.19 13.36
CA LEU A 50 27.97 -0.61 13.54
C LEU A 50 26.75 0.30 13.76
N ASP A 51 26.89 1.32 14.61
CA ASP A 51 25.83 2.31 14.86
C ASP A 51 25.47 3.07 13.57
N MET A 52 26.48 3.49 12.80
CA MET A 52 26.27 4.15 11.49
C MET A 52 25.59 3.21 10.48
N ALA A 53 25.96 1.93 10.44
CA ALA A 53 25.34 0.96 9.55
C ALA A 53 23.88 0.69 9.94
N CYS A 54 23.58 0.57 11.24
CA CYS A 54 22.22 0.42 11.76
C CYS A 54 21.36 1.65 11.46
N ALA A 55 21.90 2.86 11.65
CA ALA A 55 21.20 4.10 11.31
C ALA A 55 20.93 4.21 9.80
N GLY A 56 21.93 3.92 8.96
CA GLY A 56 21.78 3.93 7.50
C GLY A 56 20.80 2.88 7.00
N PHE A 57 20.82 1.67 7.58
CA PHE A 57 19.82 0.64 7.29
C PHE A 57 18.41 1.09 7.69
N ALA A 58 18.25 1.74 8.85
CA ALA A 58 16.97 2.22 9.33
C ALA A 58 16.35 3.24 8.38
N ASP A 59 17.18 4.19 7.93
CA ASP A 59 16.76 5.27 7.06
C ASP A 59 16.38 4.74 5.67
N ASN A 60 17.24 3.89 5.07
CA ASN A 60 16.96 3.25 3.79
C ASN A 60 15.70 2.36 3.84
N TRP A 61 15.49 1.64 4.95
CA TRP A 61 14.30 0.81 5.13
C TRP A 61 13.02 1.66 5.21
N LYS A 62 13.04 2.72 6.01
CA LYS A 62 11.92 3.67 6.11
C LYS A 62 11.61 4.29 4.76
N TYR A 63 12.63 4.69 4.01
CA TYR A 63 12.46 5.23 2.66
C TYR A 63 11.86 4.21 1.71
N GLY A 64 12.41 2.98 1.64
CA GLY A 64 11.90 1.93 0.78
C GLY A 64 10.43 1.60 1.05
N LEU A 65 10.02 1.54 2.32
CA LEU A 65 8.63 1.32 2.66
C LEU A 65 7.73 2.51 2.31
N LYS A 66 8.22 3.75 2.47
CA LYS A 66 7.47 4.92 2.03
C LYS A 66 7.16 4.82 0.53
N GLN A 67 8.16 4.49 -0.29
CA GLN A 67 7.97 4.29 -1.74
C GLN A 67 7.00 3.15 -2.06
N LEU A 68 7.09 2.04 -1.33
CA LEU A 68 6.17 0.90 -1.47
C LEU A 68 4.72 1.31 -1.16
N ASN A 69 4.51 2.04 -0.06
CA ASN A 69 3.19 2.52 0.35
C ASN A 69 2.60 3.53 -0.65
N GLU A 70 3.41 4.44 -1.18
CA GLU A 70 3.00 5.36 -2.25
C GLU A 70 2.60 4.61 -3.52
N THR A 71 3.36 3.58 -3.90
CA THR A 71 3.06 2.73 -5.06
C THR A 71 1.73 1.99 -4.87
N LEU A 72 1.50 1.38 -3.71
CA LEU A 72 0.24 0.69 -3.40
C LEU A 72 -0.95 1.65 -3.43
N HIS A 73 -0.76 2.87 -2.91
CA HIS A 73 -1.81 3.89 -2.96
C HIS A 73 -2.17 4.27 -4.40
N ALA A 74 -1.17 4.45 -5.26
CA ALA A 74 -1.40 4.77 -6.67
C ALA A 74 -2.12 3.63 -7.42
N ILE A 75 -1.80 2.36 -7.10
CA ILE A 75 -2.50 1.20 -7.66
C ILE A 75 -3.96 1.20 -7.21
N ASN A 76 -4.23 1.44 -5.93
CA ASN A 76 -5.60 1.52 -5.40
C ASN A 76 -6.43 2.62 -6.07
N GLU A 77 -5.86 3.82 -6.23
CA GLU A 77 -6.54 4.90 -6.94
C GLU A 77 -6.84 4.52 -8.40
N GLY A 78 -5.88 3.90 -9.09
CA GLY A 78 -6.06 3.42 -10.46
C GLY A 78 -7.17 2.36 -10.59
N LEU A 79 -7.23 1.41 -9.66
CA LEU A 79 -8.29 0.40 -9.61
C LEU A 79 -9.66 1.04 -9.35
N ASP A 80 -9.75 1.98 -8.41
CA ASP A 80 -11.01 2.64 -8.08
C ASP A 80 -11.56 3.47 -9.25
N VAL A 81 -10.66 4.18 -9.97
CA VAL A 81 -10.99 4.85 -11.24
C VAL A 81 -11.47 3.85 -12.28
N THR A 82 -10.82 2.69 -12.38
CA THR A 82 -11.19 1.63 -13.34
C THR A 82 -12.56 1.04 -13.03
N VAL A 83 -12.85 0.74 -11.76
CA VAL A 83 -14.17 0.29 -11.28
C VAL A 83 -15.24 1.29 -11.67
N LYS A 84 -14.99 2.58 -11.40
CA LYS A 84 -15.93 3.66 -11.71
C LYS A 84 -16.20 3.75 -13.22
N ALA A 85 -15.15 3.77 -14.04
CA ALA A 85 -15.28 3.81 -15.50
C ALA A 85 -16.06 2.62 -16.05
N TYR A 86 -15.83 1.42 -15.49
CA TYR A 86 -16.57 0.23 -15.90
C TYR A 86 -18.05 0.31 -15.53
N ARG A 87 -18.38 0.76 -14.31
CA ARG A 87 -19.78 0.96 -13.88
C ARG A 87 -20.51 1.98 -14.75
N GLU A 88 -19.87 3.11 -15.03
CA GLU A 88 -20.42 4.15 -15.90
C GLU A 88 -20.66 3.62 -17.32
N SER A 89 -19.71 2.86 -17.85
CA SER A 89 -19.83 2.22 -19.17
C SER A 89 -20.98 1.21 -19.20
N ASP A 90 -21.10 0.37 -18.17
CA ASP A 90 -22.13 -0.67 -18.08
C ASP A 90 -23.52 -0.05 -17.89
N GLU A 91 -23.63 1.05 -17.14
CA GLU A 91 -24.86 1.85 -17.06
C GLU A 91 -25.22 2.51 -18.39
N ALA A 92 -24.26 3.09 -19.11
CA ALA A 92 -24.50 3.72 -20.40
C ALA A 92 -24.98 2.68 -21.45
N ILE A 93 -24.35 1.50 -21.47
CA ILE A 93 -24.78 0.37 -22.31
C ILE A 93 -26.19 -0.05 -21.93
N ARG A 94 -26.48 -0.23 -20.63
CA ARG A 94 -27.82 -0.58 -20.15
C ARG A 94 -28.88 0.43 -20.57
N ARG A 95 -28.65 1.73 -20.39
CA ARG A 95 -29.58 2.80 -20.81
C ARG A 95 -29.85 2.76 -22.32
N THR A 96 -28.80 2.51 -23.11
CA THR A 96 -28.91 2.38 -24.57
C THR A 96 -29.74 1.14 -24.95
N MET A 97 -29.50 0.01 -24.29
CA MET A 97 -30.21 -1.25 -24.55
C MET A 97 -31.66 -1.27 -24.06
N THR A 98 -31.97 -0.57 -22.96
CA THR A 98 -33.36 -0.49 -22.44
C THR A 98 -34.20 0.60 -23.13
N GLY A 99 -33.65 1.27 -24.15
CA GLY A 99 -34.37 2.30 -24.90
C GLY A 99 -34.66 3.57 -24.09
N GLN A 100 -34.03 3.75 -22.93
CA GLN A 100 -34.04 5.01 -22.17
C GLN A 100 -33.04 5.99 -22.80
N VAL A 101 -33.29 6.35 -24.05
CA VAL A 101 -32.70 7.51 -24.70
C VAL A 101 -33.70 8.64 -24.51
N ALA A 102 -33.29 9.70 -23.81
CA ALA A 102 -34.01 10.97 -23.85
C ALA A 102 -33.87 11.59 -25.25
#